data_AF-A0A1H8UTE3-F1
#
_entry.id   AF-A0A1H8UTE3-F1
#
_cell.length_a   1.000
_cell.length_b   1.000
_cell.length_c   1.000
_cell.angle_alpha   90.00
_cell.angle_beta   90.00
_cell.angle_gamma   90.00
#
_symmetry.space_group_name_H-M   'P 1'
#
loop_
_entity.id
_entity.type
_entity.pdbx_description
1 polymer ?
#
loop_
_entity_poly.entity_id
_entity_poly.type
_entity_poly.pdbx_seq_one_letter_code
_entity_poly.pdbx_strand_id
1 'polypeptide(L)' 'MVRTVSTSVDFLATAGVGSWLEADLTVDRIGRRAVFTSCRVTSGDTVVARATAVLMRG' A
#
# COMPACT_ATOMS: atom_id res chain seq x y z
N MET A 1 -13.27 4.42 14.28
CA MET A 1 -12.30 5.17 13.44
C MET A 1 -11.09 4.28 13.17
N VAL A 2 -10.53 4.29 11.97
CA VAL A 2 -9.25 3.60 11.65
C VAL A 2 -8.13 4.62 11.55
N ARG A 3 -6.94 4.28 12.08
CA ARG A 3 -5.76 5.14 12.07
C ARG A 3 -4.57 4.34 11.58
N THR A 4 -3.79 4.89 10.66
CA THR A 4 -2.51 4.28 10.25
C THR A 4 -1.54 4.34 11.42
N VAL A 5 -0.93 3.21 11.77
CA VAL A 5 0.10 3.15 12.81
C VAL A 5 1.48 2.80 12.26
N SER A 6 1.54 2.08 11.14
CA SER A 6 2.78 1.87 10.41
C SER A 6 2.50 1.73 8.93
N THR A 7 3.49 2.11 8.12
CA THR A 7 3.51 1.88 6.68
C THR A 7 4.96 1.60 6.29
N SER A 8 5.15 0.58 5.46
CA SER A 8 6.44 0.24 4.87
C SER A 8 6.27 0.21 3.36
N VAL A 9 7.23 0.78 2.64
CA VAL A 9 7.21 0.88 1.18
C VAL A 9 8.54 0.40 0.63
N ASP A 10 8.48 -0.57 -0.27
CA ASP A 10 9.62 -1.07 -1.02
C ASP A 10 9.57 -0.48 -2.43
N PHE A 11 10.58 0.29 -2.81
CA PHE A 11 10.70 0.87 -4.16
C PHE A 11 11.45 -0.12 -5.07
N LEU A 12 10.77 -0.56 -6.13
CA LEU A 12 11.23 -1.64 -7.00
C LEU A 12 11.73 -1.14 -8.35
N ALA A 13 11.18 -0.03 -8.83
CA ALA A 13 11.57 0.60 -10.08
C ALA A 13 11.27 2.11 -10.04
N THR A 14 11.84 2.86 -10.99
CA THR A 14 11.53 4.28 -11.16
C THR A 14 10.22 4.46 -11.93
N ALA A 15 9.54 5.56 -11.65
CA ALA A 15 8.44 6.07 -12.45
C ALA A 15 8.81 7.47 -12.96
N GLY A 16 8.50 7.79 -14.20
CA GLY A 16 8.78 9.10 -14.78
C GLY A 16 7.89 10.19 -14.16
N VAL A 17 8.38 11.43 -14.09
CA VAL A 17 7.53 12.57 -13.70
C VAL A 17 6.40 12.72 -14.71
N GLY A 18 5.16 12.87 -14.21
CA GLY A 18 3.96 12.90 -15.05
C GLY A 18 3.41 11.51 -15.43
N SER A 19 4.07 10.43 -15.03
CA SER A 19 3.49 9.09 -15.14
C SER A 19 2.29 8.94 -14.20
N TRP A 20 1.29 8.20 -14.68
CA TRP A 20 0.14 7.83 -13.88
C TRP A 20 0.49 6.61 -13.03
N LEU A 21 0.26 6.72 -11.72
CA LEU A 21 0.46 5.62 -10.77
C LEU A 21 -0.88 5.06 -10.34
N GLU A 22 -1.01 3.73 -10.42
CA GLU A 22 -2.18 3.00 -9.93
C GLU A 22 -1.78 2.13 -8.74
N ALA A 23 -2.54 2.25 -7.65
CA ALA A 23 -2.36 1.43 -6.46
C ALA A 23 -3.53 0.46 -6.33
N ASP A 24 -3.24 -0.83 -6.39
CA ASP A 24 -4.18 -1.89 -6.06
C ASP A 24 -4.01 -2.28 -4.59
N LEU A 25 -5.08 -2.11 -3.81
CA LEU A 25 -5.11 -2.25 -2.35
C LEU A 25 -5.85 -3.52 -1.95
N THR A 26 -5.22 -4.32 -1.09
CA THR A 26 -5.82 -5.52 -0.52
C THR A 26 -5.89 -5.41 1.01
N VAL A 27 -7.03 -5.80 1.58
CA VAL A 27 -7.16 -6.05 3.02
C VAL A 27 -6.78 -7.49 3.28
N ASP A 28 -5.56 -7.72 3.76
CA ASP A 28 -5.02 -9.06 3.97
C ASP A 28 -5.69 -9.74 5.17
N ARG A 29 -5.93 -8.98 6.25
CA ARG A 29 -6.55 -9.49 7.48
C ARG A 29 -7.19 -8.39 8.31
N ILE A 30 -8.42 -8.64 8.77
CA ILE A 30 -9.09 -7.83 9.79
C ILE A 30 -9.04 -8.56 11.13
N GLY A 31 -8.28 -8.02 12.08
CA GLY A 31 -8.28 -8.46 13.47
C GLY A 31 -9.21 -7.61 14.35
N ARG A 32 -9.23 -7.91 15.66
CA ARG A 32 -10.09 -7.21 16.62
C ARG A 32 -9.74 -5.71 16.77
N ARG A 33 -8.44 -5.38 16.74
CA ARG A 33 -7.93 -4.01 16.91
C ARG A 33 -7.07 -3.53 15.75
N ALA A 34 -6.50 -4.45 14.98
CA ALA A 34 -5.58 -4.15 13.87
C ALA A 34 -6.15 -4.65 12.55
N VAL A 35 -5.92 -3.89 11.48
CA VAL A 35 -6.21 -4.28 10.10
C VAL A 35 -4.89 -4.24 9.34
N PHE A 36 -4.55 -5.34 8.68
CA PHE A 36 -3.35 -5.48 7.87
C PHE A 36 -3.73 -5.34 6.41
N THR A 37 -3.01 -4.48 5.70
CA THR A 37 -3.27 -4.17 4.30
C THR A 37 -1.97 -4.21 3.51
N SER A 38 -2.05 -4.63 2.26
CA SER A 38 -0.96 -4.58 1.30
C SER A 38 -1.41 -3.79 0.07
N CYS A 39 -0.45 -3.24 -0.67
CA CYS A 39 -0.73 -2.68 -1.99
C CYS A 39 0.41 -2.91 -2.96
N ARG A 40 0.04 -2.95 -4.24
CA ARG A 40 0.95 -2.93 -5.38
C ARG A 40 0.75 -1.63 -6.14
N VAL A 41 1.83 -0.90 -6.36
CA VAL A 41 1.82 0.35 -7.12
C VAL A 41 2.44 0.11 -8.49
N THR A 42 1.74 0.52 -9.53
CA THR A 42 2.12 0.32 -10.92
C THR A 42 2.15 1.63 -11.70
N SER A 43 3.03 1.72 -12.70
CA SER A 43 3.06 2.76 -13.73
C SER A 43 2.90 2.07 -15.08
N GLY A 44 1.68 2.08 -15.64
CA GLY A 44 1.31 1.15 -16.71
C GLY A 44 1.49 -0.29 -16.23
N ASP A 45 2.20 -1.12 -16.99
CA ASP A 45 2.41 -2.53 -16.65
C ASP A 45 3.58 -2.78 -15.67
N THR A 46 4.33 -1.74 -15.30
CA THR A 46 5.51 -1.87 -14.44
C THR A 46 5.15 -1.71 -12.97
N VAL A 47 5.55 -2.65 -12.12
CA VAL A 47 5.49 -2.46 -10.66
C VAL A 47 6.62 -1.56 -10.21
N VAL A 48 6.27 -0.42 -9.64
CA VAL A 48 7.24 0.58 -9.20
C VAL A 48 7.44 0.56 -7.70
N ALA A 49 6.42 0.15 -6.94
CA ALA A 49 6.54 -0.05 -5.50
C ALA A 49 5.56 -1.11 -4.99
N ARG A 50 5.86 -1.62 -3.80
CA ARG A 50 4.91 -2.34 -2.96
C ARG A 50 4.84 -1.65 -1.62
N ALA A 51 3.69 -1.70 -0.97
CA ALA A 51 3.57 -1.22 0.39
C ALA A 51 2.76 -2.18 1.25
N THR A 52 3.03 -2.10 2.55
CA THR A 52 2.18 -2.66 3.58
C THR A 52 1.82 -1.57 4.58
N ALA A 53 0.64 -1.65 5.15
CA ALA A 53 0.21 -0.77 6.23
C ALA A 53 -0.54 -1.55 7.29
N VAL A 54 -0.36 -1.11 8.54
CA VAL A 54 -1.16 -1.58 9.67
C VAL A 54 -2.01 -0.42 10.15
N LEU A 55 -3.31 -0.67 10.24
CA LEU A 55 -4.30 0.29 10.73
C LEU A 55 -4.82 -0.19 12.08
N MET A 56 -5.01 0.72 13.03
CA MET A 56 -5.65 0.43 14.31
C MET A 56 -7.09 0.94 14.32
N ARG A 57 -8.01 0.07 14.70
CA ARG A 57 -9.43 0.36 14.90
C ARG A 57 -9.67 0.70 16.38
N GLY A 58 -10.11 1.94 16.62
CA GLY A 58 -10.61 2.39 17.93
C GLY A 58 -12.06 2.01 18.14
#